data_AF-A0A4Q2LFW4-F1
#
_entry.id   AF-A0A4Q2LFW4-F1
#
_cell.length_a   1.000
_cell.length_b   1.000
_cell.length_c   1.000
_cell.angle_alpha   90.00
_cell.angle_beta   90.00
_cell.angle_gamma   90.00
#
_symmetry.space_group_name_H-M   'P 1'
#
loop_
_entity.id
_entity.type
_entity.pdbx_description
1 polymer ?
#
loop_
_entity_poly.entity_id
_entity_poly.type
_entity_poly.pdbx_seq_one_letter_code
_entity_poly.pdbx_strand_id
1 'polypeptide(L)' 'MNTTAMTFVEGEIYPAILNDAYTAFTVEAIDAGISKAYIIWADGNTEEWAYLSDIKRWIDVE' A
#
# COMPACT_ATOMS: atom_id res chain seq x y z
N MET A 1 -11.93 14.38 16.62
CA MET A 1 -10.85 14.44 15.61
C MET A 1 -11.21 13.41 14.56
N ASN A 2 -11.60 13.84 13.36
CA ASN A 2 -11.90 12.91 12.27
C ASN A 2 -10.58 12.31 11.80
N THR A 3 -10.29 11.07 12.21
CA THR A 3 -9.32 10.23 11.54
C THR A 3 -9.89 9.95 10.15
N THR A 4 -9.47 10.73 9.15
CA THR A 4 -9.77 10.45 7.76
C THR A 4 -9.24 9.05 7.47
N ALA A 5 -10.12 8.07 7.37
CA ALA A 5 -9.72 6.70 7.07
C ALA A 5 -9.10 6.71 5.67
N MET A 6 -7.78 6.53 5.60
CA MET A 6 -7.08 6.40 4.33
C MET A 6 -7.73 5.24 3.55
N THR A 7 -8.36 5.60 2.43
CA THR A 7 -9.02 4.66 1.52
C THR A 7 -8.05 4.40 0.39
N PHE A 8 -7.65 3.14 0.25
CA PHE A 8 -6.84 2.70 -0.87
C PHE A 8 -7.69 2.64 -2.13
N VAL A 9 -7.10 3.00 -3.26
CA VAL A 9 -7.75 3.02 -4.57
C VAL A 9 -6.98 2.08 -5.48
N GLU A 10 -7.70 1.20 -6.17
CA GLU A 10 -7.11 0.28 -7.15
C GLU A 10 -6.59 1.07 -8.36
N GLY A 11 -5.41 0.70 -8.85
CA GLY A 11 -4.66 1.35 -9.92
C GLY A 11 -3.82 2.56 -9.48
N GLU A 12 -3.93 3.02 -8.22
CA GLU A 12 -3.14 4.13 -7.72
C GLU A 12 -1.76 3.70 -7.22
N ILE A 13 -0.78 4.59 -7.40
CA ILE A 13 0.60 4.42 -6.96
C ILE A 13 0.77 5.18 -5.64
N TYR A 14 1.29 4.51 -4.62
CA TYR A 14 1.56 5.08 -3.31
C TYR A 14 3.07 5.10 -3.04
N PRO A 15 3.65 6.26 -2.68
CA PRO A 15 5.02 6.32 -2.21
C PRO A 15 5.15 5.60 -0.86
N ALA A 16 6.26 4.90 -0.65
CA ALA A 16 6.46 4.04 0.50
C ALA A 16 7.93 4.01 0.95
N ILE A 17 8.16 3.72 2.22
CA ILE A 17 9.49 3.48 2.79
C ILE A 17 9.55 2.03 3.28
N LEU A 18 10.44 1.24 2.67
CA LEU A 18 10.69 -0.14 3.04
C LEU A 18 12.19 -0.32 3.32
N ASN A 19 12.53 -0.82 4.52
CA ASN A 19 13.93 -1.01 4.96
C ASN A 19 14.81 0.24 4.77
N ASP A 20 14.33 1.41 5.21
CA ASP A 20 15.00 2.71 5.08
C ASP A 20 15.27 3.17 3.63
N ALA A 21 14.65 2.53 2.63
CA ALA A 21 14.72 2.93 1.24
C ALA A 21 13.37 3.46 0.75
N TYR A 22 13.41 4.59 0.04
CA TYR A 22 12.25 5.12 -0.68
C TYR A 22 11.92 4.22 -1.87
N THR A 23 10.66 3.82 -1.94
CA THR A 23 10.08 3.01 -3.00
C THR A 23 8.64 3.48 -3.25
N ALA A 24 7.92 2.77 -4.11
CA ALA A 24 6.48 2.93 -4.26
C ALA A 24 5.85 1.56 -4.53
N PHE A 25 4.54 1.48 -4.39
CA PHE A 25 3.77 0.32 -4.81
C PHE A 25 2.47 0.76 -5.47
N THR A 26 1.99 -0.04 -6.42
CA THR A 26 0.66 0.10 -7.02
C THR A 26 -0.29 -0.85 -6.32
N VAL A 27 -1.50 -0.40 -6.00
CA VAL A 27 -2.56 -1.29 -5.49
C VAL A 27 -3.34 -1.83 -6.67
N GLU A 28 -3.26 -3.13 -6.94
CA GLU A 28 -3.95 -3.76 -8.08
C GLU A 28 -5.34 -4.29 -7.73
N ALA A 29 -5.53 -4.75 -6.48
CA ALA A 29 -6.82 -5.26 -6.01
C ALA A 29 -6.96 -5.11 -4.50
N ILE A 30 -8.19 -4.92 -3.99
CA ILE A 30 -8.47 -4.83 -2.56
C ILE A 30 -9.48 -5.91 -2.15
N ASP A 31 -9.11 -6.73 -1.16
CA ASP A 31 -10.03 -7.65 -0.49
C ASP A 31 -10.38 -7.12 0.90
N ALA A 32 -11.53 -6.46 0.99
CA ALA A 32 -12.07 -5.94 2.25
C ALA A 32 -12.55 -7.03 3.22
N GLY A 33 -12.84 -8.25 2.74
CA GLY A 33 -13.28 -9.37 3.58
C GLY A 33 -12.16 -9.90 4.48
N ILE A 34 -10.91 -9.80 4.02
CA ILE A 34 -9.71 -10.21 4.78
C ILE A 34 -8.76 -9.05 5.10
N SER A 35 -9.16 -7.81 4.79
CA SER A 35 -8.36 -6.59 5.02
C SER A 35 -6.96 -6.65 4.41
N LYS A 36 -6.86 -7.10 3.16
CA LYS A 36 -5.61 -7.14 2.39
C LYS A 36 -5.76 -6.40 1.06
N ALA A 37 -4.64 -5.97 0.51
CA ALA A 37 -4.55 -5.52 -0.87
C ALA A 37 -3.45 -6.28 -1.60
N TYR A 38 -3.68 -6.53 -2.89
CA TYR A 38 -2.68 -6.99 -3.82
C TYR A 38 -1.89 -5.78 -4.29
N ILE A 39 -0.58 -5.79 -4.05
CA ILE A 39 0.32 -4.70 -4.42
C ILE A 39 1.43 -5.18 -5.34
N ILE A 40 1.87 -4.30 -6.22
CA ILE A 40 3.05 -4.47 -7.06
C ILE A 40 4.05 -3.39 -6.68
N TRP A 41 5.23 -3.77 -6.24
CA TRP A 41 6.30 -2.83 -5.91
C TRP A 41 6.85 -2.17 -7.18
N ALA A 42 7.38 -0.95 -7.04
CA ALA A 42 7.92 -0.17 -8.15
C ALA A 42 9.13 -0.83 -8.85
N ASP A 43 9.74 -1.84 -8.24
CA ASP A 43 10.77 -2.67 -8.90
C ASP A 43 10.20 -3.55 -10.03
N GLY A 44 8.87 -3.61 -10.15
CA GLY A 44 8.12 -4.34 -11.18
C GLY A 44 8.28 -5.86 -11.13
N ASN A 45 8.97 -6.39 -10.10
CA ASN A 45 9.31 -7.80 -9.98
C ASN A 45 8.76 -8.42 -8.70
N THR A 46 8.34 -7.60 -7.74
CA THR A 46 7.80 -8.06 -6.47
C THR A 46 6.31 -7.75 -6.40
N GLU A 47 5.49 -8.80 -6.31
CA GLU A 47 4.03 -8.73 -6.15
C GLU A 47 3.62 -9.49 -4.88
N GLU A 48 2.77 -8.90 -4.03
CA GLU A 48 2.34 -9.56 -2.80
C GLU A 48 0.95 -9.14 -2.31
N TRP A 49 0.34 -9.99 -1.48
CA TRP A 49 -0.86 -9.65 -0.71
C TRP A 49 -0.45 -9.15 0.68
N ALA A 50 -0.49 -7.83 0.86
CA ALA A 50 -0.14 -7.18 2.12
C ALA A 50 -1.41 -6.77 2.90
N TYR A 51 -1.33 -6.79 4.23
CA TYR A 51 -2.42 -6.31 5.07
C TYR A 51 -2.56 -4.79 4.95
N LEU A 52 -3.78 -4.28 4.89
CA LEU A 52 -4.03 -2.84 4.81
C LEU A 52 -3.40 -2.06 5.98
N SER A 53 -3.22 -2.70 7.14
CA SER A 53 -2.51 -2.12 8.29
C SER A 53 -1.01 -1.96 8.07
N ASP A 54 -0.37 -2.91 7.38
CA ASP A 54 1.07 -2.87 7.10
C ASP A 54 1.35 -1.89 5.97
N ILE A 55 0.52 -1.91 4.92
CA ILE A 55 0.59 -0.95 3.82
C ILE A 55 0.49 0.49 4.36
N LYS A 56 -0.44 0.75 5.29
CA LYS A 56 -0.56 2.07 5.96
C LYS A 56 0.69 2.50 6.72
N ARG A 57 1.52 1.57 7.20
CA ARG A 57 2.77 1.88 7.90
C ARG A 57 3.92 2.16 6.94
N TRP A 58 3.86 1.62 5.72
CA TRP A 58 4.87 1.83 4.70
C TRP A 58 4.70 3.16 3.98
N ILE A 59 3.46 3.62 3.82
CA ILE A 59 3.19 4.87 3.10
C ILE A 59 3.88 6.04 3.79
N ASP A 60 4.66 6.78 3.01
CA ASP A 60 5.24 8.04 3.45
C ASP A 60 4.15 9.12 3.46
N VAL A 61 3.73 9.50 4.66
CA VAL A 61 2.77 10.58 4.91
C VAL A 61 3.57 11.81 5.34
N GLU A 62 4.12 12.54 4.36
CA GLU A 62 4.62 13.91 4.58
C GLU A 62 3.49 14.88 4.97
#